data_AF-H3RM41-F1
#
_entry.id   AF-H3RM41-F1
#
_cell.length_a   1.000
_cell.length_b   1.000
_cell.length_c   1.000
_cell.angle_alpha   90.00
_cell.angle_beta   90.00
_cell.angle_gamma   90.00
#
_symmetry.space_group_name_H-M   'P 1'
#
loop_
_entity.id
_entity.type
_entity.pdbx_description
1 polymer ?
#
loop_
_entity_poly.entity_id
_entity_poly.type
_entity_poly.pdbx_seq_one_letter_code
_entity_poly.pdbx_strand_id
1 'polypeptide(L)'
;MTIDTFLYGLCEAIKNKTTKSKQTAFDLFYSHIIEAKKYYSWEQIADYINNSTGNNVAASAYRNMLTRTKNKKHLMEDDTSNTNPVNKNHVSYEDEENKSMPIKNADDMNSYLSVCFNNERLARRAIEGGVSIEQIKEWQCPNSIRLGTTLSNHLQNK
;
A
#
# COMPACT_ATOMS: atom_id res chain seq x y z
N MET A 1 -10.69 18.93 -27.14
CA MET A 1 -9.44 18.65 -26.40
C MET A 1 -9.14 17.17 -26.57
N THR A 2 -8.05 16.80 -27.26
CA THR A 2 -7.76 15.39 -27.60
C THR A 2 -6.88 14.75 -26.54
N ILE A 3 -6.90 13.42 -26.47
CA ILE A 3 -6.07 12.67 -25.51
C ILE A 3 -4.56 12.87 -25.77
N ASP A 4 -4.20 13.09 -27.03
CA ASP A 4 -2.84 13.40 -27.48
C ASP A 4 -2.27 14.65 -26.80
N THR A 5 -3.09 15.71 -26.64
CA THR A 5 -2.67 16.96 -26.01
C THR A 5 -2.10 16.75 -24.60
N PHE A 6 -2.58 15.72 -23.89
CA PHE A 6 -2.11 15.40 -22.54
C PHE A 6 -1.02 14.34 -22.51
N LEU A 7 -1.11 13.32 -23.36
CA LEU A 7 -0.31 12.10 -23.23
C LEU A 7 0.85 12.00 -24.24
N TYR A 8 0.94 12.89 -25.22
CA TYR A 8 2.01 12.87 -26.23
C TYR A 8 3.41 12.85 -25.59
N GLY A 9 3.67 13.78 -24.65
CA GLY A 9 4.96 13.88 -23.98
C GLY A 9 5.32 12.64 -23.16
N LEU A 10 4.32 12.01 -22.50
CA LEU A 10 4.50 10.75 -21.79
C LEU A 10 4.85 9.61 -22.76
N CYS A 11 4.13 9.52 -23.87
CA CYS A 11 4.33 8.46 -24.86
C CYS A 11 5.71 8.57 -25.52
N GLU A 12 6.13 9.78 -25.89
CA GLU A 12 7.49 10.05 -26.40
C GLU A 12 8.55 9.67 -25.37
N ALA A 13 8.36 10.01 -24.10
CA ALA A 13 9.33 9.67 -23.05
C ALA A 13 9.47 8.16 -22.82
N ILE A 14 8.37 7.42 -22.95
CA ILE A 14 8.38 5.95 -22.87
C ILE A 14 9.02 5.34 -24.12
N LYS A 15 8.64 5.82 -25.31
CA LYS A 15 9.10 5.29 -26.61
C LYS A 15 10.59 5.51 -26.82
N ASN A 16 11.05 6.74 -26.56
CA ASN A 16 12.45 7.14 -26.73
C ASN A 16 13.33 6.74 -25.53
N LYS A 17 12.77 6.05 -24.52
CA LYS A 17 13.47 5.63 -23.30
C LYS A 17 14.26 6.77 -22.63
N THR A 18 13.74 8.00 -22.70
CA THR A 18 14.40 9.19 -22.13
C THR A 18 14.40 9.16 -20.61
N THR A 19 13.57 8.29 -20.01
CA THR A 19 13.51 8.06 -18.58
C THR A 19 14.03 6.67 -18.23
N LYS A 20 14.65 6.56 -17.04
CA LYS A 20 15.25 5.31 -16.54
C LYS A 20 14.23 4.17 -16.41
N SER A 21 12.94 4.48 -16.23
CA SER A 21 11.86 3.50 -16.11
C SER A 21 10.51 4.10 -16.47
N LYS A 22 9.52 3.25 -16.78
CA LYS A 22 8.13 3.67 -17.00
C LYS A 22 7.54 4.41 -15.79
N GLN A 23 7.88 3.97 -14.57
CA GLN A 23 7.46 4.65 -13.35
C GLN A 23 8.01 6.08 -13.27
N THR A 24 9.25 6.30 -13.71
CA THR A 24 9.87 7.63 -13.76
C THR A 24 9.17 8.55 -14.78
N ALA A 25 8.73 8.00 -15.91
CA ALA A 25 7.91 8.76 -16.87
C ALA A 25 6.56 9.16 -16.24
N PHE A 26 5.90 8.24 -15.52
CA PHE A 26 4.66 8.53 -14.80
C PHE A 26 4.84 9.58 -13.70
N ASP A 27 5.98 9.56 -13.00
CA ASP A 27 6.35 10.58 -12.01
C ASP A 27 6.44 11.97 -12.65
N LEU A 28 7.11 12.07 -13.81
CA LEU A 28 7.35 13.33 -14.53
C LEU A 28 6.07 13.91 -15.14
N PHE A 29 5.22 13.06 -15.73
CA PHE A 29 4.00 13.48 -16.42
C PHE A 29 2.72 13.35 -15.57
N TYR A 30 2.85 13.21 -14.25
CA TYR A 30 1.72 13.00 -13.33
C TYR A 30 0.57 13.98 -13.53
N SER A 31 0.88 15.28 -13.60
CA SER A 31 -0.13 16.34 -13.73
C SER A 31 -0.92 16.19 -15.02
N HIS A 32 -0.24 15.87 -16.14
CA HIS A 32 -0.89 15.66 -17.43
C HIS A 32 -1.78 14.41 -17.44
N ILE A 33 -1.37 13.33 -16.76
CA ILE A 33 -2.20 12.11 -16.63
C ILE A 33 -3.46 12.38 -15.79
N ILE A 34 -3.32 13.12 -14.67
CA ILE A 34 -4.47 13.53 -13.84
C ILE A 34 -5.42 14.43 -14.64
N GLU A 35 -4.89 15.32 -15.47
CA GLU A 35 -5.70 16.20 -16.30
C GLU A 35 -6.44 15.42 -17.40
N ALA A 36 -5.76 14.50 -18.08
CA ALA A 36 -6.40 13.58 -19.02
C ALA A 36 -7.54 12.77 -18.36
N LYS A 37 -7.34 12.36 -17.10
CA LYS A 37 -8.32 11.55 -16.37
C LYS A 37 -9.66 12.25 -16.10
N LYS A 38 -9.70 13.59 -16.18
CA LYS A 38 -10.94 14.38 -16.09
C LYS A 38 -11.86 14.15 -17.29
N TYR A 39 -11.29 13.77 -18.43
CA TYR A 39 -12.01 13.64 -19.71
C TYR A 39 -12.07 12.21 -20.24
N TYR A 40 -11.10 11.37 -19.87
CA TYR A 40 -10.92 10.03 -20.43
C TYR A 40 -10.94 8.94 -19.36
N SER A 41 -11.48 7.78 -19.72
CA SER A 41 -11.44 6.54 -18.92
C SER A 41 -10.02 5.97 -18.86
N TRP A 42 -9.79 5.05 -17.91
CA TRP A 42 -8.47 4.42 -17.77
C TRP A 42 -8.17 3.48 -18.95
N GLU A 43 -9.21 2.88 -19.52
CA GLU A 43 -9.18 2.03 -20.70
C GLU A 43 -8.72 2.85 -21.90
N GLN A 44 -9.35 4.00 -22.16
CA GLN A 44 -8.96 4.90 -23.25
C GLN A 44 -7.52 5.42 -23.11
N ILE A 45 -7.11 5.76 -21.88
CA ILE A 45 -5.73 6.18 -21.58
C ILE A 45 -4.74 5.04 -21.83
N ALA A 46 -5.06 3.83 -21.37
CA ALA A 46 -4.21 2.67 -21.54
C ALA A 46 -4.07 2.28 -23.01
N ASP A 47 -5.18 2.22 -23.75
CA ASP A 47 -5.20 1.92 -25.18
C ASP A 47 -4.36 2.94 -25.95
N TYR A 48 -4.51 4.23 -25.63
CA TYR A 48 -3.71 5.27 -26.26
C TYR A 48 -2.21 5.10 -26.02
N ILE A 49 -1.80 4.89 -24.76
CA ILE A 49 -0.39 4.69 -24.40
C ILE A 49 0.15 3.42 -25.07
N ASN A 50 -0.60 2.32 -25.02
CA ASN A 50 -0.21 1.04 -25.64
C ASN A 50 -0.02 1.19 -27.15
N ASN A 51 -0.99 1.77 -27.85
CA ASN A 51 -0.93 2.01 -29.29
C ASN A 51 0.22 2.95 -29.68
N SER A 52 0.51 3.96 -28.87
CA SER A 52 1.57 4.95 -29.15
C SER A 52 2.98 4.44 -28.84
N THR A 53 3.10 3.52 -27.88
CA THR A 53 4.40 3.04 -27.37
C THR A 53 4.73 1.61 -27.77
N GLY A 54 3.82 0.90 -28.43
CA GLY A 54 3.95 -0.52 -28.77
C GLY A 54 3.93 -1.43 -27.54
N ASN A 55 3.42 -0.96 -26.41
CA ASN A 55 3.30 -1.74 -25.19
C ASN A 55 1.95 -2.48 -25.15
N ASN A 56 1.87 -3.49 -24.29
CA ASN A 56 0.63 -4.19 -23.99
C ASN A 56 0.49 -4.33 -22.47
N VAL A 57 0.05 -3.25 -21.82
CA VAL A 57 -0.08 -3.16 -20.37
C VAL A 57 -1.54 -2.88 -20.02
N ALA A 58 -2.08 -3.60 -19.04
CA ALA A 58 -3.45 -3.41 -18.58
C ALA A 58 -3.65 -2.03 -17.92
N ALA A 59 -4.84 -1.46 -18.06
CA ALA A 59 -5.20 -0.18 -17.46
C ALA A 59 -4.97 -0.14 -15.93
N SER A 60 -5.18 -1.26 -15.24
CA SER A 60 -4.92 -1.40 -13.80
C SER A 60 -3.44 -1.21 -13.44
N ALA A 61 -2.52 -1.61 -14.30
CA ALA A 61 -1.09 -1.42 -14.06
C ALA A 61 -0.70 0.06 -14.18
N TYR A 62 -1.24 0.79 -15.16
CA TYR A 62 -1.04 2.24 -15.27
C TYR A 62 -1.66 3.01 -14.09
N ARG A 63 -2.85 2.59 -13.63
CA ARG A 63 -3.45 3.12 -12.41
C ARG A 63 -2.55 2.91 -11.20
N ASN A 64 -1.97 1.71 -11.05
CA ASN A 64 -1.03 1.39 -9.97
C ASN A 64 0.27 2.20 -10.04
N MET A 65 0.76 2.51 -11.26
CA MET A 65 1.91 3.41 -11.40
C MET A 65 1.57 4.82 -10.94
N LEU A 66 0.40 5.34 -11.29
CA LEU A 66 -0.04 6.68 -10.89
C LEU A 66 -0.26 6.79 -9.36
N THR A 67 -0.83 5.76 -8.72
CA THR A 67 -1.03 5.78 -7.25
C THR A 67 0.30 5.79 -6.50
N ARG A 68 1.33 5.08 -7.00
CA ARG A 68 2.68 5.13 -6.43
C ARG A 68 3.31 6.51 -6.54
N THR A 69 3.10 7.21 -7.65
CA THR A 69 3.55 8.59 -7.83
C THR A 69 2.89 9.56 -6.85
N LYS A 70 1.57 9.44 -6.63
CA LYS A 70 0.83 10.29 -5.67
C LYS A 70 1.43 10.18 -4.26
N ASN A 71 1.70 8.95 -3.81
CA ASN A 71 2.27 8.72 -2.49
C ASN A 71 3.66 9.35 -2.37
N LYS A 72 4.48 9.30 -3.43
CA LYS A 72 5.80 9.92 -3.43
C LYS A 72 5.74 11.45 -3.31
N LYS A 73 4.80 12.12 -3.97
CA LYS A 73 4.62 13.58 -3.80
C LYS A 73 4.14 13.95 -2.40
N HIS A 74 3.24 13.16 -1.81
CA HIS A 74 2.79 13.38 -0.44
C HIS A 74 3.90 13.16 0.61
N LEU A 75 4.89 12.30 0.31
CA LEU A 75 6.08 12.16 1.17
C LEU A 75 7.11 13.28 0.99
N MET A 76 7.03 14.09 -0.07
CA MET A 76 7.98 15.20 -0.33
C MET A 76 7.43 16.58 0.05
N GLU A 77 6.19 16.67 0.54
CA GLU A 77 5.59 17.91 1.06
C GLU A 77 5.70 18.03 2.59
N ASP A 78 6.33 17.08 3.28
CA ASP A 78 6.51 17.12 4.74
C ASP A 78 7.97 16.83 5.13
N ASP A 79 8.90 17.63 4.58
CA ASP A 79 10.25 17.77 5.14
C ASP A 79 10.25 18.98 6.09
N THR A 80 9.75 18.78 7.30
CA THR A 80 10.30 19.45 8.48
C THR A 80 10.79 18.38 9.45
N SER A 81 12.09 18.11 9.32
CA SER A 81 13.01 17.68 10.38
C SER A 81 12.38 17.29 11.73
N ASN A 82 12.50 16.03 12.14
CA ASN A 82 13.49 15.68 13.17
C ASN A 82 13.59 14.16 13.40
N THR A 83 14.83 13.70 13.30
CA THR A 83 15.38 12.51 13.95
C THR A 83 15.08 12.48 15.45
N ASN A 84 14.52 11.35 15.92
CA ASN A 84 14.51 10.70 17.25
C ASN A 84 14.64 11.57 18.53
N PRO A 85 13.86 11.23 19.57
CA PRO A 85 14.46 10.36 20.58
C PRO A 85 13.56 9.24 21.11
N VAL A 86 14.24 8.14 21.40
CA VAL A 86 13.95 7.17 22.46
C VAL A 86 13.16 7.80 23.62
N ASN A 87 12.04 7.18 24.03
CA ASN A 87 11.71 7.14 25.45
C ASN A 87 11.13 5.78 25.85
N LYS A 88 11.77 5.25 26.90
CA LYS A 88 11.48 4.02 27.60
C LYS A 88 10.18 4.21 28.38
N ASN A 89 9.42 3.13 28.57
CA ASN A 89 8.89 2.82 29.89
C ASN A 89 8.75 1.30 30.04
N HIS A 90 9.76 0.78 30.73
CA HIS A 90 9.80 -0.47 31.43
C HIS A 90 8.96 -0.33 32.70
N VAL A 91 7.91 -1.14 32.87
CA VAL A 91 7.52 -1.69 34.17
C VAL A 91 6.96 -3.11 33.95
N SER A 92 7.57 -4.04 34.65
CA SER A 92 7.32 -5.48 34.75
C SER A 92 6.34 -5.81 35.90
N TYR A 93 5.97 -7.10 35.96
CA TYR A 93 5.35 -7.86 37.08
C TYR A 93 3.80 -7.93 37.03
N GLU A 94 3.09 -9.06 37.13
CA GLU A 94 3.38 -10.47 37.46
C GLU A 94 2.38 -11.41 36.76
N ASP A 95 2.71 -12.71 36.80
CA ASP A 95 1.87 -13.87 36.50
C ASP A 95 0.45 -13.78 37.07
N GLU A 96 -0.55 -14.30 36.33
CA GLU A 96 -1.47 -15.31 36.86
C GLU A 96 -2.30 -15.93 35.72
N GLU A 97 -2.35 -17.26 35.74
CA GLU A 97 -3.39 -18.05 35.09
C GLU A 97 -4.77 -17.46 35.41
N ASN A 98 -5.64 -17.25 34.41
CA ASN A 98 -7.00 -17.79 34.48
C ASN A 98 -7.80 -17.58 33.19
N LYS A 99 -8.51 -18.66 32.84
CA LYS A 99 -9.53 -18.73 31.80
C LYS A 99 -10.62 -17.70 32.03
N SER A 100 -10.92 -16.87 31.03
CA SER A 100 -12.31 -16.49 30.68
C SER A 100 -12.36 -15.50 29.52
N MET A 101 -13.05 -15.88 28.44
CA MET A 101 -13.74 -14.92 27.54
C MET A 101 -14.79 -14.14 28.36
N PRO A 102 -15.05 -12.84 28.07
CA PRO A 102 -16.02 -12.48 27.02
C PRO A 102 -15.72 -11.18 26.21
N ILE A 103 -16.39 -11.11 25.05
CA ILE A 103 -16.30 -10.19 23.88
C ILE A 103 -16.75 -8.73 24.15
N LYS A 104 -16.07 -7.71 23.57
CA LYS A 104 -16.63 -6.36 23.21
C LYS A 104 -15.98 -5.64 21.97
N ASN A 105 -16.28 -6.15 20.77
CA ASN A 105 -16.95 -5.50 19.61
C ASN A 105 -16.57 -4.14 18.96
N ALA A 106 -15.54 -3.38 19.33
CA ALA A 106 -15.08 -2.27 18.45
C ALA A 106 -13.62 -1.86 18.67
N ASP A 107 -13.18 -1.83 19.93
CA ASP A 107 -11.79 -1.51 20.28
C ASP A 107 -10.82 -2.63 19.88
N ASP A 108 -11.32 -3.85 19.71
CA ASP A 108 -10.54 -5.00 19.25
C ASP A 108 -9.99 -4.78 17.85
N MET A 109 -10.83 -4.38 16.88
CA MET A 109 -10.40 -4.29 15.48
C MET A 109 -9.32 -3.23 15.26
N ASN A 110 -9.45 -2.06 15.89
CA ASN A 110 -8.43 -1.02 15.83
C ASN A 110 -7.10 -1.49 16.45
N SER A 111 -7.19 -2.27 17.53
CA SER A 111 -6.01 -2.86 18.18
C SER A 111 -5.33 -3.88 17.26
N TYR A 112 -6.08 -4.74 16.56
CA TYR A 112 -5.53 -5.65 15.55
C TYR A 112 -4.96 -4.92 14.33
N LEU A 113 -5.60 -3.84 13.86
CA LEU A 113 -5.10 -3.03 12.75
C LEU A 113 -3.71 -2.46 13.06
N SER A 114 -3.48 -2.00 14.29
CA SER A 114 -2.19 -1.43 14.71
C SER A 114 -1.04 -2.43 14.56
N VAL A 115 -1.27 -3.72 14.87
CA VAL A 115 -0.27 -4.79 14.75
C VAL A 115 -0.26 -5.46 13.38
N CYS A 116 -1.33 -5.32 12.60
CA CYS A 116 -1.47 -5.91 11.27
C CYS A 116 -1.09 -4.94 10.14
N PHE A 117 -0.27 -3.92 10.40
CA PHE A 117 0.15 -2.92 9.40
C PHE A 117 -1.04 -2.21 8.73
N ASN A 118 -2.08 -1.91 9.50
CA ASN A 118 -3.35 -1.35 9.03
C ASN A 118 -4.03 -2.19 7.93
N ASN A 119 -3.72 -3.49 7.86
CA ASN A 119 -4.33 -4.40 6.90
C ASN A 119 -5.58 -5.04 7.51
N GLU A 120 -6.73 -4.50 7.12
CA GLU A 120 -8.04 -4.94 7.61
C GLU A 120 -8.30 -6.42 7.37
N ARG A 121 -7.89 -6.95 6.21
CA ARG A 121 -8.09 -8.36 5.86
C ARG A 121 -7.30 -9.29 6.79
N LEU A 122 -6.08 -8.90 7.16
CA LEU A 122 -5.26 -9.68 8.09
C LEU A 122 -5.80 -9.61 9.52
N ALA A 123 -6.20 -8.41 9.96
CA ALA A 123 -6.80 -8.20 11.27
C ALA A 123 -8.08 -9.04 11.44
N ARG A 124 -9.02 -8.99 10.48
CA ARG A 124 -10.23 -9.83 10.49
C ARG A 124 -9.88 -11.31 10.57
N ARG A 125 -8.95 -11.77 9.74
CA ARG A 125 -8.54 -13.18 9.71
C ARG A 125 -7.91 -13.64 11.02
N ALA A 126 -7.15 -12.78 11.70
CA ALA A 126 -6.59 -13.08 13.01
C ALA A 126 -7.69 -13.20 14.08
N ILE A 127 -8.66 -12.27 14.07
CA ILE A 127 -9.82 -12.30 14.97
C ILE A 127 -10.64 -13.57 14.75
N GLU A 128 -11.00 -13.86 13.50
CA GLU A 128 -11.74 -15.07 13.11
C GLU A 128 -10.99 -16.36 13.48
N GLY A 129 -9.65 -16.34 13.34
CA GLY A 129 -8.78 -17.45 13.71
C GLY A 129 -8.51 -17.60 15.21
N GLY A 130 -9.02 -16.68 16.04
CA GLY A 130 -8.78 -16.63 17.48
C GLY A 130 -7.29 -16.50 17.81
N VAL A 131 -6.55 -15.70 17.05
CA VAL A 131 -5.14 -15.37 17.30
C VAL A 131 -5.09 -14.07 18.05
N SER A 132 -4.44 -14.04 19.22
CA SER A 132 -4.36 -12.82 20.04
C SER A 132 -3.38 -11.78 19.47
N ILE A 133 -3.50 -10.54 19.93
CA ILE A 133 -2.62 -9.43 19.52
C ILE A 133 -1.18 -9.69 20.00
N GLU A 134 -1.03 -10.25 21.19
CA GLU A 134 0.25 -10.63 21.78
C GLU A 134 0.95 -11.65 20.89
N GLN A 135 0.23 -12.68 20.46
CA GLN A 135 0.77 -13.71 19.57
C GLN A 135 1.24 -13.14 18.22
N ILE A 136 0.52 -12.16 17.67
CA ILE A 136 0.91 -11.47 16.44
C ILE A 136 2.19 -10.66 16.65
N LYS A 137 2.32 -9.97 17.80
CA LYS A 137 3.52 -9.20 18.15
C LYS A 137 4.73 -10.11 18.35
N GLU A 138 4.56 -11.29 18.93
CA GLU A 138 5.64 -12.26 19.13
C GLU A 138 6.29 -12.74 17.82
N TRP A 139 5.50 -12.85 16.74
CA TRP A 139 6.04 -13.27 15.44
C TRP A 139 7.02 -12.26 14.83
N GLN A 140 7.11 -11.03 15.36
CA GLN A 140 8.07 -9.99 14.95
C GLN A 140 8.18 -9.88 13.41
N CYS A 141 7.04 -9.95 12.73
CA CYS A 141 7.01 -9.94 11.28
C CYS A 141 7.43 -8.56 10.76
N PRO A 142 8.34 -8.45 9.78
CA PRO A 142 8.86 -7.17 9.30
C PRO A 142 7.88 -6.43 8.37
N ASN A 143 6.87 -7.11 7.84
CA ASN A 143 5.87 -6.54 6.95
C ASN A 143 4.60 -7.39 6.92
N SER A 144 3.54 -6.84 6.31
CA SER A 144 2.23 -7.48 6.18
C SER A 144 2.23 -8.77 5.36
N ILE A 145 3.16 -8.94 4.42
CA ILE A 145 3.26 -10.16 3.60
C ILE A 145 3.77 -11.32 4.44
N ARG A 146 4.85 -11.11 5.21
CA ARG A 146 5.37 -12.11 6.14
C ARG A 146 4.35 -12.43 7.22
N LEU A 147 3.70 -11.41 7.79
CA LEU A 147 2.62 -11.62 8.75
C LEU A 147 1.49 -12.49 8.18
N GLY A 148 1.02 -12.20 6.96
CA GLY A 148 -0.04 -12.98 6.33
C GLY A 148 0.35 -14.43 6.06
N THR A 149 1.61 -14.69 5.73
CA THR A 149 2.13 -16.06 5.54
C THR A 149 2.21 -16.80 6.87
N THR A 150 2.79 -16.18 7.90
CA THR A 150 2.89 -16.74 9.25
C THR A 150 1.50 -17.04 9.83
N LEU A 151 0.56 -16.10 9.70
CA LEU A 151 -0.83 -16.27 10.12
C LEU A 151 -1.50 -17.45 9.39
N SER A 152 -1.29 -17.59 8.08
CA SER A 152 -1.85 -18.70 7.31
C SER A 152 -1.32 -20.05 7.79
N ASN A 153 -0.01 -20.15 8.02
CA ASN A 153 0.62 -21.37 8.50
C ASN A 153 0.16 -21.73 9.92
N HIS A 154 0.03 -20.73 10.79
CA HIS A 154 -0.47 -20.94 12.16
C HIS A 154 -1.90 -21.48 12.16
N LEU A 155 -2.78 -20.91 11.33
CA LEU A 155 -4.18 -21.34 11.23
C LEU A 155 -4.35 -22.71 10.55
N GLN A 156 -3.42 -23.11 9.68
CA GLN A 156 -3.44 -24.44 9.04
C GLN A 156 -2.91 -25.55 9.94
N ASN A 157 -2.04 -25.22 10.89
CA ASN A 157 -1.41 -26.17 11.81
C ASN A 157 -2.07 -26.21 13.20
N LYS A 158 -3.23 -25.56 13.35
CA LYS A 158 -4.04 -25.50 14.57
C LYS A 158 -5.08 -26.61 14.56
#